data_AF-A0A7C1AYR9-F1
#
_entry.id   AF-A0A7C1AYR9-F1
#
_cell.length_a   1.000
_cell.length_b   1.000
_cell.length_c   1.000
_cell.angle_alpha   90.00
_cell.angle_beta   90.00
_cell.angle_gamma   90.00
#
_symmetry.space_group_name_H-M   'P 1'
#
loop_
_entity.id
_entity.type
_entity.pdbx_description
1 polymer ?
#
loop_
_entity_poly.entity_id
_entity_poly.type
_entity_poly.pdbx_seq_one_letter_code
_entity_poly.pdbx_strand_id
1 'polypeptide(L)'
;MHLPGNGSDTRLAALNFSAPFKGIGHLVSTILTQPRPVHLLWMLELSVLALSAVVVAYRQIKRQVPAVWIVAAWAVYALMIIMLSERVWCEDWAFARVAYEYHLLSCVIMLRRPLKPVFRLVGAWYVVVWMATAAHVVLRP
;
A
#
# COMPACT_ATOMS: atom_id res chain seq x y z
N MET A 1 -30.35 10.78 26.85
CA MET A 1 -29.07 10.94 26.14
C MET A 1 -28.85 9.69 25.30
N HIS A 2 -29.36 9.67 24.06
CA HIS A 2 -29.20 8.53 23.16
C HIS A 2 -27.84 8.67 22.46
N LEU A 3 -26.96 7.67 22.61
CA LEU A 3 -25.71 7.57 21.86
C LEU A 3 -26.04 7.21 20.40
N PRO A 4 -25.86 8.10 19.42
CA PRO A 4 -25.91 7.72 18.02
C PRO A 4 -24.49 7.25 17.66
N GLY A 5 -24.20 5.95 17.76
CA GLY A 5 -22.81 5.49 17.63
C GLY A 5 -22.57 4.20 16.85
N ASN A 6 -23.42 3.18 16.99
CA ASN A 6 -22.99 1.84 16.56
C ASN A 6 -23.33 1.48 15.10
N GLY A 7 -24.33 2.14 14.51
CA GLY A 7 -24.82 1.82 13.15
C GLY A 7 -24.12 2.58 12.02
N SER A 8 -23.54 3.75 12.31
CA SER A 8 -22.77 4.54 11.34
C SER A 8 -21.39 3.92 11.10
N ASP A 9 -20.72 3.54 12.17
CA ASP A 9 -19.30 3.18 12.15
C ASP A 9 -19.08 1.79 11.55
N THR A 10 -19.99 0.86 11.84
CA THR A 10 -20.02 -0.47 11.23
C THR A 10 -20.34 -0.40 9.73
N ARG A 11 -21.21 0.51 9.31
CA ARG A 11 -21.49 0.76 7.88
C ARG A 11 -20.30 1.39 7.17
N LEU A 12 -19.59 2.34 7.82
CA LEU A 12 -18.38 2.94 7.27
C LEU A 12 -17.23 1.92 7.13
N ALA A 13 -17.07 1.03 8.12
CA ALA A 13 -16.10 -0.06 8.04
C ALA A 13 -16.43 -1.04 6.89
N ALA A 14 -17.70 -1.41 6.72
CA ALA A 14 -18.15 -2.27 5.62
C ALA A 14 -17.97 -1.63 4.22
N LEU A 15 -17.92 -0.29 4.13
CA LEU A 15 -17.65 0.43 2.89
C LEU A 15 -16.17 0.48 2.54
N ASN A 16 -15.28 0.44 3.55
CA ASN A 16 -13.83 0.58 3.37
C ASN A 16 -13.08 -0.76 3.38
N PHE A 17 -13.68 -1.82 3.93
CA PHE A 17 -13.12 -3.16 3.94
C PHE A 17 -13.98 -4.14 3.15
N SER A 18 -13.32 -5.02 2.40
CA SER A 18 -13.93 -6.05 1.58
C SER A 18 -13.13 -7.36 1.69
N ALA A 19 -13.57 -8.39 0.96
CA ALA A 19 -12.79 -9.63 0.84
C ALA A 19 -11.35 -9.31 0.38
N PRO A 20 -10.34 -10.03 0.88
CA PRO A 20 -8.95 -9.75 0.56
C PRO A 20 -8.72 -9.81 -0.95
N PHE A 21 -7.90 -8.89 -1.45
CA PHE A 21 -7.55 -8.70 -2.86
C PHE A 21 -8.69 -8.27 -3.78
N LYS A 22 -9.94 -8.15 -3.31
CA LYS A 22 -11.06 -7.78 -4.18
C LYS A 22 -10.89 -6.37 -4.78
N GLY A 23 -10.53 -5.40 -3.94
CA GLY A 23 -10.26 -4.03 -4.38
C GLY A 23 -9.08 -3.93 -5.36
N ILE A 24 -7.98 -4.61 -5.04
CA ILE A 24 -6.78 -4.66 -5.91
C ILE A 24 -7.10 -5.37 -7.23
N GLY A 25 -7.85 -6.48 -7.20
CA GLY A 25 -8.25 -7.22 -8.40
C GLY A 25 -9.18 -6.42 -9.31
N HIS A 26 -10.09 -5.65 -8.73
CA HIS A 26 -10.92 -4.71 -9.48
C HIS A 26 -10.08 -3.59 -10.09
N LEU A 27 -9.15 -3.00 -9.33
CA LEU A 27 -8.21 -2.02 -9.85
C LEU A 27 -7.46 -2.61 -11.04
N VAL A 28 -6.79 -3.76 -10.90
CA VAL A 28 -6.05 -4.41 -12.00
C VAL A 28 -6.94 -4.66 -13.22
N SER A 29 -8.18 -5.12 -13.04
CA SER A 29 -9.09 -5.33 -14.17
C SER A 29 -9.51 -4.02 -14.85
N THR A 30 -9.73 -2.94 -14.09
CA THR A 30 -9.96 -1.59 -14.62
C THR A 30 -8.76 -1.10 -15.42
N ILE A 31 -7.53 -1.35 -14.94
CA ILE A 31 -6.31 -0.92 -15.63
C ILE A 31 -6.14 -1.66 -16.96
N LEU A 32 -6.40 -2.97 -16.99
CA LEU A 32 -6.29 -3.79 -18.20
C LEU A 32 -7.35 -3.43 -19.25
N THR A 33 -8.55 -3.03 -18.82
CA THR A 33 -9.66 -2.70 -19.72
C THR A 33 -9.66 -1.23 -20.15
N GLN A 34 -9.22 -0.31 -19.28
CA GLN A 34 -9.20 1.14 -19.52
C GLN A 34 -7.89 1.75 -19.00
N PRO A 35 -6.77 1.56 -19.73
CA PRO A 35 -5.48 2.08 -19.31
C PRO A 35 -5.49 3.61 -19.34
N ARG A 36 -5.24 4.22 -18.18
CA ARG A 36 -4.96 5.65 -18.04
C ARG A 36 -3.51 5.82 -17.57
N PRO A 37 -2.83 6.94 -17.83
CA PRO A 37 -1.46 7.16 -17.35
C PRO A 37 -1.32 6.99 -15.83
N VAL A 38 -2.32 7.45 -15.07
CA VAL A 38 -2.37 7.28 -13.60
C VAL A 38 -2.47 5.82 -13.17
N HIS A 39 -3.14 4.98 -13.95
CA HIS A 39 -3.28 3.55 -13.70
C HIS A 39 -1.94 2.81 -13.84
N LEU A 40 -1.13 3.18 -14.85
CA LEU A 40 0.19 2.60 -15.06
C LEU A 40 1.15 2.92 -13.90
N LEU A 41 1.10 4.15 -13.39
CA LEU A 41 1.88 4.57 -12.22
C LEU A 41 1.51 3.72 -10.99
N TRP A 42 0.22 3.49 -10.76
CA TRP A 42 -0.28 2.65 -9.67
C TRP A 42 0.13 1.19 -9.79
N MET A 43 0.07 0.59 -10.98
CA MET A 43 0.56 -0.78 -11.17
C MET A 43 2.04 -0.88 -10.82
N LEU A 44 2.83 0.11 -11.23
CA LEU A 44 4.27 0.10 -10.98
C LEU A 44 4.56 0.28 -9.49
N GLU A 45 3.84 1.19 -8.81
CA GLU A 45 3.90 1.33 -7.35
C GLU A 45 3.56 0.00 -6.64
N LEU A 46 2.42 -0.62 -6.95
CA LEU A 46 2.00 -1.90 -6.38
C LEU A 46 3.02 -3.02 -6.63
N SER A 47 3.65 -3.04 -7.81
CA SER A 47 4.71 -3.98 -8.16
C SER A 47 5.94 -3.82 -7.25
N VAL A 48 6.36 -2.58 -7.01
CA VAL A 48 7.49 -2.27 -6.12
C VAL A 48 7.18 -2.67 -4.68
N LEU A 49 5.96 -2.43 -4.21
CA LEU A 49 5.55 -2.85 -2.86
C LEU A 49 5.52 -4.37 -2.73
N ALA A 50 4.92 -5.07 -3.69
CA ALA A 50 4.88 -6.53 -3.72
C ALA A 50 6.29 -7.13 -3.72
N LEU A 51 7.19 -6.61 -4.56
CA LEU A 51 8.58 -7.06 -4.61
C LEU A 51 9.30 -6.80 -3.28
N SER A 52 9.12 -5.60 -2.70
CA SER A 52 9.73 -5.24 -1.42
C SER A 52 9.24 -6.15 -0.29
N ALA A 53 7.94 -6.42 -0.24
CA ALA A 53 7.31 -7.32 0.72
C ALA A 53 7.85 -8.75 0.60
N VAL A 54 7.99 -9.28 -0.61
CA VAL A 54 8.59 -10.61 -0.87
C VAL A 54 10.04 -10.67 -0.40
N VAL A 55 10.85 -9.63 -0.70
CA VAL A 55 12.26 -9.57 -0.28
C VAL A 55 12.37 -9.52 1.25
N VAL A 56 11.49 -8.78 1.93
CA VAL A 56 11.41 -8.74 3.39
C VAL A 56 11.06 -10.12 3.95
N ALA A 57 9.97 -10.74 3.46
CA ALA A 57 9.53 -12.06 3.91
C ALA A 57 10.62 -13.11 3.74
N TYR A 58 11.24 -13.18 2.56
CA TYR A 58 12.34 -14.09 2.26
C TYR A 58 13.52 -13.92 3.23
N ARG A 59 13.90 -12.67 3.53
CA ARG A 59 14.99 -12.39 4.47
C ARG A 59 14.66 -12.73 5.90
N GLN A 60 13.43 -12.49 6.34
CA GLN A 60 12.97 -12.86 7.68
C GLN A 60 13.02 -14.39 7.86
N ILE A 61 12.55 -15.15 6.86
CA ILE A 61 12.65 -16.61 6.84
C ILE A 61 14.12 -17.05 6.94
N LYS A 62 15.02 -16.43 6.18
CA LYS A 62 16.45 -16.82 6.19
C LYS A 62 17.21 -16.43 7.46
N ARG A 63 16.90 -15.29 8.09
CA ARG A 63 17.74 -14.77 9.19
C ARG A 63 17.41 -15.37 10.57
N GLN A 64 16.35 -16.17 10.73
CA GLN A 64 15.94 -16.76 12.02
C GLN A 64 15.97 -15.76 13.20
N VAL A 65 15.66 -14.48 12.95
CA VAL A 65 15.78 -13.43 13.98
C VAL A 65 14.51 -13.43 14.84
N PRO A 66 14.61 -13.28 16.17
CA PRO A 66 13.47 -13.17 17.08
C PRO A 66 12.76 -11.80 16.99
N ALA A 67 12.37 -11.39 15.77
CA ALA A 67 11.59 -10.19 15.49
C ALA A 67 10.11 -10.52 15.22
N VAL A 68 9.60 -11.59 15.83
CA VAL A 68 8.25 -12.15 15.57
C VAL A 68 7.16 -11.09 15.69
N TRP A 69 7.21 -10.25 16.72
CA TRP A 69 6.22 -9.18 16.94
C TRP A 69 6.22 -8.11 15.85
N ILE A 70 7.39 -7.77 15.31
CA ILE A 70 7.52 -6.77 14.25
C ILE A 70 7.00 -7.36 12.93
N VAL A 71 7.32 -8.62 12.64
CA VAL A 71 6.80 -9.35 11.47
C VAL A 71 5.29 -9.54 11.55
N ALA A 72 4.77 -9.87 12.74
CA ALA A 72 3.32 -10.00 12.96
C ALA A 72 2.60 -8.67 12.76
N ALA A 73 3.09 -7.57 13.34
CA ALA A 73 2.51 -6.25 13.12
C ALA A 73 2.53 -5.86 11.64
N TRP A 74 3.65 -6.09 10.96
CA TRP A 74 3.76 -5.85 9.51
C TRP A 74 2.78 -6.68 8.70
N ALA A 75 2.63 -7.97 9.00
CA ALA A 75 1.68 -8.85 8.33
C ALA A 75 0.22 -8.41 8.56
N VAL A 76 -0.11 -7.92 9.76
CA VAL A 76 -1.44 -7.35 10.05
C VAL A 76 -1.67 -6.10 9.21
N TYR A 77 -0.70 -5.20 9.08
CA TYR A 77 -0.83 -4.03 8.21
C TYR A 77 -0.97 -4.42 6.73
N ALA A 78 -0.21 -5.42 6.27
CA ALA A 78 -0.34 -5.95 4.92
C ALA A 78 -1.76 -6.50 4.68
N LEU A 79 -2.28 -7.27 5.65
CA LEU A 79 -3.63 -7.83 5.62
C LEU A 79 -4.69 -6.72 5.55
N MET A 80 -4.55 -5.67 6.34
CA MET A 80 -5.47 -4.52 6.30
C MET A 80 -5.48 -3.85 4.92
N ILE A 81 -4.30 -3.68 4.30
CA ILE A 81 -4.19 -3.06 2.96
C ILE A 81 -4.86 -3.92 1.89
N ILE A 82 -4.64 -5.24 1.89
CA ILE A 82 -5.27 -6.12 0.89
C ILE A 82 -6.78 -6.24 1.09
N MET A 83 -7.29 -5.97 2.29
CA MET A 83 -8.72 -5.95 2.58
C MET A 83 -9.39 -4.61 2.24
N LEU A 84 -8.65 -3.57 1.85
CA LEU A 84 -9.26 -2.32 1.43
C LEU A 84 -10.21 -2.53 0.23
N SER A 85 -11.37 -1.88 0.28
CA SER A 85 -12.42 -2.03 -0.71
C SER A 85 -12.08 -1.37 -2.05
N GLU A 86 -12.82 -1.75 -3.07
CA GLU A 86 -12.77 -1.13 -4.41
C GLU A 86 -12.92 0.38 -4.34
N ARG A 87 -13.77 0.87 -3.43
CA ARG A 87 -13.97 2.30 -3.18
C ARG A 87 -12.67 2.98 -2.78
N VAL A 88 -11.93 2.40 -1.83
CA VAL A 88 -10.67 2.98 -1.37
C VAL A 88 -9.62 2.98 -2.47
N TRP A 89 -9.56 1.91 -3.26
CA TRP A 89 -8.57 1.79 -4.35
C TRP A 89 -8.89 2.64 -5.59
N CYS A 90 -10.18 2.85 -5.90
CA CYS A 90 -10.61 3.52 -7.13
C CYS A 90 -11.13 4.94 -6.93
N GLU A 91 -11.59 5.30 -5.73
CA GLU A 91 -12.17 6.62 -5.42
C GLU A 91 -11.26 7.41 -4.46
N ASP A 92 -10.81 6.80 -3.36
CA ASP A 92 -10.01 7.45 -2.32
C ASP A 92 -8.49 7.24 -2.48
N TRP A 93 -7.97 7.70 -3.62
CA TRP A 93 -6.56 7.58 -4.01
C TRP A 93 -5.56 8.11 -2.98
N ALA A 94 -5.93 9.16 -2.22
CA ALA A 94 -5.07 9.73 -1.19
C ALA A 94 -4.87 8.77 -0.02
N PHE A 95 -5.92 8.08 0.42
CA PHE A 95 -5.83 7.10 1.51
C PHE A 95 -5.06 5.86 1.09
N ALA A 96 -5.36 5.32 -0.09
CA ALA A 96 -4.62 4.18 -0.65
C ALA A 96 -3.12 4.48 -0.75
N ARG A 97 -2.77 5.73 -1.10
CA ARG A 97 -1.39 6.17 -1.19
C ARG A 97 -0.70 6.27 0.16
N VAL A 98 -1.33 6.89 1.16
CA VAL A 98 -0.75 6.96 2.52
C VAL A 98 -0.52 5.55 3.08
N ALA A 99 -1.47 4.62 2.85
CA ALA A 99 -1.33 3.22 3.25
C ALA A 99 -0.17 2.53 2.53
N TYR A 100 -0.05 2.74 1.22
CA TYR A 100 1.07 2.27 0.40
C TYR A 100 2.42 2.76 0.95
N GLU A 101 2.55 4.07 1.16
CA GLU A 101 3.79 4.71 1.60
C GLU A 101 4.21 4.22 2.98
N TYR A 102 3.27 4.11 3.91
CA TYR A 102 3.51 3.57 5.23
C TYR A 102 4.04 2.13 5.15
N HIS A 103 3.42 1.30 4.30
CA HIS A 103 3.83 -0.08 4.17
C HIS A 103 5.19 -0.24 3.46
N LEU A 104 5.47 0.57 2.45
CA LEU A 104 6.78 0.61 1.79
C LEU A 104 7.88 1.03 2.76
N LEU A 105 7.66 2.09 3.53
CA LEU A 105 8.60 2.56 4.56
C LEU A 105 8.85 1.46 5.60
N SER A 106 7.80 0.76 6.03
CA SER A 106 7.93 -0.36 6.96
C SER A 106 8.80 -1.49 6.40
N CYS A 107 8.68 -1.81 5.11
CA CYS A 107 9.53 -2.79 4.43
C CYS A 107 11.00 -2.33 4.41
N VAL A 108 11.25 -1.05 4.09
CA VAL A 108 12.59 -0.46 4.09
C VAL A 108 13.23 -0.53 5.48
N ILE A 109 12.47 -0.16 6.52
CA ILE A 109 12.94 -0.24 7.90
C ILE A 109 13.26 -1.69 8.26
N MET A 110 12.39 -2.66 7.94
CA MET A 110 12.61 -4.08 8.24
C MET A 110 13.84 -4.68 7.57
N LEU A 111 14.29 -4.11 6.45
CA LEU A 111 15.51 -4.55 5.78
C LEU A 111 16.80 -4.23 6.56
N ARG A 112 16.72 -3.58 7.75
CA ARG A 112 17.82 -3.22 8.69
C ARG A 112 19.13 -3.98 8.41
N ARG A 113 20.06 -3.32 7.70
CA ARG A 113 21.53 -3.52 7.50
C ARG A 113 21.95 -3.09 6.07
N PRO A 114 23.24 -2.74 5.82
CA PRO A 114 23.62 -1.58 5.01
C PRO A 114 23.61 -1.86 3.51
N LEU A 115 22.46 -2.19 2.95
CA LEU A 115 22.24 -1.99 1.52
C LEU A 115 21.94 -0.51 1.31
N LYS A 116 22.95 0.34 1.57
CA LYS A 116 22.98 1.74 1.15
C LYS A 116 22.42 1.91 -0.26
N PRO A 117 22.75 1.05 -1.26
CA PRO A 117 22.13 1.16 -2.58
C PRO A 117 20.62 0.95 -2.57
N VAL A 118 20.10 -0.08 -1.89
CA VAL A 118 18.65 -0.36 -1.85
C VAL A 118 17.90 0.74 -1.12
N PHE A 119 18.43 1.22 0.02
CA PHE A 119 17.82 2.33 0.75
C PHE A 119 17.80 3.62 -0.09
N ARG A 120 18.90 3.95 -0.77
CA ARG A 120 18.96 5.09 -1.69
C ARG A 120 18.02 4.93 -2.87
N LEU A 121 17.91 3.73 -3.43
CA LEU A 121 17.03 3.44 -4.56
C LEU A 121 15.57 3.62 -4.15
N VAL A 122 15.15 3.08 -3.01
CA VAL A 122 13.78 3.23 -2.51
C VAL A 122 13.50 4.68 -2.09
N GLY A 123 14.46 5.38 -1.49
CA GLY A 123 14.33 6.80 -1.18
C GLY A 123 14.22 7.68 -2.43
N ALA A 124 15.06 7.44 -3.46
CA ALA A 124 14.97 8.13 -4.73
C ALA A 124 13.65 7.81 -5.46
N TRP A 125 13.22 6.54 -5.41
CA TRP A 125 11.93 6.11 -5.93
C TRP A 125 10.77 6.86 -5.25
N TYR A 126 10.80 6.95 -3.93
CA TYR A 126 9.80 7.68 -3.14
C TYR A 126 9.72 9.15 -3.56
N VAL A 127 10.87 9.82 -3.73
CA VAL A 127 10.92 11.21 -4.21
C VAL A 127 10.37 11.32 -5.64
N VAL A 128 10.75 10.43 -6.55
CA VAL A 128 10.25 10.43 -7.94
C VAL A 128 8.73 10.26 -7.97
N VAL A 129 8.21 9.32 -7.19
CA VAL A 129 6.78 9.04 -7.07
C VAL A 129 6.02 10.23 -6.47
N TRP A 130 6.59 10.91 -5.49
CA TRP A 130 6.04 12.16 -4.94
C TRP A 130 6.01 13.28 -5.97
N MET A 131 7.11 13.49 -6.70
CA MET A 131 7.18 14.50 -7.75
C MET A 131 6.20 14.20 -8.89
N ALA A 132 6.07 12.94 -9.31
CA ALA A 132 5.12 12.53 -10.33
C ALA A 132 3.66 12.76 -9.90
N THR A 133 3.37 12.56 -8.62
CA THR A 133 2.02 12.77 -8.06
C THR A 133 1.71 14.24 -7.87
N ALA A 134 2.67 15.02 -7.35
CA ALA A 134 2.57 16.46 -7.28
C ALA A 134 2.36 17.07 -8.67
N ALA A 135 3.13 16.63 -9.66
CA ALA A 135 2.95 17.04 -11.06
C ALA A 135 1.56 16.69 -11.57
N HIS A 136 1.07 15.47 -11.31
CA HIS A 136 -0.27 15.08 -11.73
C HIS A 136 -1.40 15.83 -11.00
N VAL A 137 -1.23 16.22 -9.74
CA VAL A 137 -2.19 17.08 -9.02
C VAL A 137 -2.18 18.51 -9.59
N VAL A 138 -1.00 19.05 -9.89
CA VAL A 138 -0.83 20.43 -10.39
C VAL A 138 -1.20 20.55 -11.88
N LEU A 139 -1.00 19.50 -12.68
CA LEU A 139 -1.26 19.49 -14.12
C LEU A 139 -2.65 18.97 -14.50
N ARG A 140 -3.48 18.60 -13.51
CA ARG A 140 -4.90 18.34 -13.73
C ARG A 140 -5.64 19.69 -13.83
N PRO A 141 -6.19 20.07 -14.99
CA PRO A 141 -7.17 21.16 -15.07
C PRO A 141 -8.48 20.81 -14.35
#